data_AF-A0A2W6YAP6-F1
#
_entry.id   AF-A0A2W6YAP6-F1
#
_cell.length_a   1.000
_cell.length_b   1.000
_cell.length_c   1.000
_cell.angle_alpha   90.00
_cell.angle_beta   90.00
_cell.angle_gamma   90.00
#
_symmetry.space_group_name_H-M   'P 1'
#
loop_
_entity.id
_entity.type
_entity.pdbx_description
1 polymer ?
#
loop_
_entity_poly.entity_id
_entity_poly.type
_entity_poly.pdbx_seq_one_letter_code
_entity_poly.pdbx_strand_id
1 'polypeptide(L)'
;MAGKDEMTDGTAEGAADWLGPLFARLKTAVERAAEAVCTDEDLDADAAEKLARRVGVIARAAKLVEAIRPRIEAEDSEEDEMGGRSYDPEETERVRARLEASCERMDALLEIKRSEAAERQRLATAGPGDAPASASAESSG
;
A
#
# COMPACT_ATOMS: atom_id res chain seq x y z
N MET A 1 6.91 -20.84 -33.86
CA MET A 1 6.66 -20.74 -32.41
C MET A 1 7.74 -19.81 -31.89
N ALA A 2 7.47 -18.50 -31.79
CA ALA A 2 6.97 -17.86 -30.56
C ALA A 2 7.87 -18.28 -29.39
N GLY A 3 8.89 -17.51 -29.03
CA GLY A 3 8.77 -16.15 -28.51
C GLY A 3 9.33 -16.24 -27.10
N LYS A 4 10.65 -16.14 -26.98
CA LYS A 4 11.31 -15.98 -25.68
C LYS A 4 11.69 -14.51 -25.65
N ASP A 5 10.69 -13.70 -25.32
CA ASP A 5 10.92 -12.34 -24.89
C ASP A 5 11.88 -12.45 -23.69
N GLU A 6 13.14 -12.07 -23.93
CA GLU A 6 13.99 -11.52 -22.89
C GLU A 6 13.25 -10.30 -22.37
N MET A 7 12.37 -10.53 -21.40
CA MET A 7 11.87 -9.52 -20.52
C MET A 7 13.08 -9.11 -19.68
N THR A 8 13.86 -8.19 -20.24
CA THR A 8 14.79 -7.37 -19.47
C THR A 8 13.96 -6.71 -18.40
N ASP A 9 14.06 -7.27 -17.20
CA ASP A 9 13.50 -6.77 -15.95
C ASP A 9 14.22 -5.46 -15.61
N GLY A 10 13.94 -4.44 -16.40
CA GLY A 10 14.18 -3.07 -16.04
C GLY A 10 12.91 -2.63 -15.34
N THR A 11 12.97 -2.45 -14.02
CA THR A 11 12.38 -1.33 -13.25
C THR A 11 12.39 -1.74 -11.76
N ALA A 12 13.53 -1.58 -11.06
CA ALA A 12 13.54 -1.36 -9.59
C ALA A 12 14.93 -0.95 -9.04
N GLU A 13 16.06 -1.30 -9.66
CA GLU A 13 17.40 -0.96 -9.09
C GLU A 13 17.87 0.49 -9.30
N GLY A 14 17.06 1.38 -9.91
CA GLY A 14 17.60 2.59 -10.56
C GLY A 14 17.36 3.95 -9.90
N ALA A 15 16.54 4.03 -8.84
CA ALA A 15 16.11 5.33 -8.34
C ALA A 15 17.15 6.05 -7.45
N ALA A 16 18.02 5.31 -6.76
CA ALA A 16 19.04 5.86 -5.86
C ALA A 16 20.46 5.96 -6.43
N ASP A 17 20.78 5.17 -7.46
CA ASP A 17 22.14 5.02 -7.98
C ASP A 17 22.78 6.33 -8.49
N TRP A 18 21.96 7.29 -8.92
CA TRP A 18 22.44 8.58 -9.42
C TRP A 18 22.68 9.63 -8.32
N LEU A 19 22.10 9.45 -7.12
CA LEU A 19 22.15 10.45 -6.04
C LEU A 19 23.53 10.52 -5.38
N GLY A 20 24.18 9.37 -5.14
CA GLY A 20 25.53 9.31 -4.59
C GLY A 20 26.55 10.08 -5.44
N PRO A 21 26.65 9.78 -6.75
CA PRO A 21 27.51 10.53 -7.68
C PRO A 21 27.15 12.02 -7.80
N LEU A 22 25.86 12.37 -7.76
CA LEU A 22 25.43 13.78 -7.79
C LEU A 22 25.87 14.54 -6.52
N PHE A 23 25.66 13.95 -5.34
CA PHE A 23 26.06 14.56 -4.08
C PHE A 23 27.57 14.80 -4.03
N ALA A 24 28.38 13.82 -4.47
CA ALA A 24 29.83 13.97 -4.56
C ALA A 24 30.23 15.14 -5.47
N ARG A 25 29.59 15.26 -6.64
CA ARG A 25 29.83 16.38 -7.58
C ARG A 25 29.45 17.73 -6.99
N LEU A 26 28.31 17.82 -6.29
CA LEU A 26 27.86 19.04 -5.64
C LEU A 26 28.82 19.45 -4.52
N LYS A 27 29.27 18.50 -3.69
CA LYS A 27 30.24 18.75 -2.61
C LYS A 27 31.56 19.30 -3.16
N THR A 28 32.13 18.66 -4.18
CA THR A 28 33.36 19.15 -4.82
C THR A 28 33.19 20.54 -5.42
N ALA A 29 32.02 20.84 -5.98
CA ALA A 29 31.74 22.18 -6.52
C ALA A 29 31.67 23.25 -5.41
N VAL A 30 31.11 22.91 -4.24
CA VAL A 30 31.12 23.79 -3.06
C VAL A 30 32.54 24.01 -2.55
N GLU A 31 33.32 22.93 -2.39
CA GLU A 31 34.72 23.00 -1.92
C GLU A 31 35.58 23.89 -2.82
N ARG A 32 35.52 23.69 -4.15
CA ARG A 32 36.27 24.54 -5.11
C ARG A 32 35.85 26.00 -5.07
N ALA A 33 34.56 26.26 -4.91
CA ALA A 33 34.07 27.62 -4.91
C ALA A 33 34.36 28.34 -3.58
N ALA A 34 34.34 27.61 -2.45
CA ALA A 34 34.80 28.12 -1.16
C ALA A 34 36.30 28.45 -1.19
N GLU A 35 37.12 27.56 -1.77
CA GLU A 35 38.55 27.80 -1.95
C GLU A 35 38.78 29.10 -2.74
N ALA A 36 38.12 29.26 -3.90
CA ALA A 36 38.23 30.46 -4.72
C ALA A 36 37.79 31.73 -3.97
N VAL A 37 36.73 31.69 -3.16
CA VAL A 37 36.34 32.85 -2.34
C VAL A 37 37.38 33.16 -1.25
N CYS A 38 38.02 32.15 -0.67
CA CYS A 38 38.94 32.30 0.45
C CYS A 38 40.38 32.60 0.06
N THR A 39 40.80 32.29 -1.17
CA THR A 39 42.21 32.40 -1.61
C THR A 39 42.44 33.33 -2.79
N ASP A 40 41.40 33.70 -3.54
CA ASP A 40 41.55 34.49 -4.76
C ASP A 40 41.47 35.99 -4.42
N GLU A 41 42.62 36.57 -4.03
CA GLU A 41 42.77 37.99 -3.66
C GLU A 41 42.51 38.96 -4.84
N ASP A 42 42.48 38.45 -6.08
CA ASP A 42 42.35 39.24 -7.31
C ASP A 42 40.91 39.29 -7.88
N LEU A 43 39.92 38.74 -7.19
CA LEU A 43 38.51 38.83 -7.62
C LEU A 43 37.98 40.25 -7.43
N ASP A 44 37.46 40.85 -8.50
CA ASP A 44 36.66 42.07 -8.36
C ASP A 44 35.40 41.82 -7.51
N ALA A 45 34.88 42.87 -6.89
CA ALA A 45 33.78 42.76 -5.93
C ALA A 45 32.49 42.14 -6.52
N ASP A 46 32.18 42.38 -7.79
CA ASP A 46 31.00 41.82 -8.47
C ASP A 46 31.21 40.34 -8.81
N ALA A 47 32.43 39.97 -9.23
CA ALA A 47 32.81 38.58 -9.46
C ALA A 47 32.78 37.77 -8.15
N ALA A 48 33.31 38.33 -7.06
CA ALA A 48 33.27 37.72 -5.73
C ALA A 48 31.81 37.53 -5.24
N GLU A 49 30.94 38.53 -5.42
CA GLU A 49 29.53 38.45 -5.04
C GLU A 49 28.78 37.38 -5.86
N LYS A 50 28.98 37.35 -7.18
CA LYS A 50 28.38 36.32 -8.06
C LYS A 50 28.83 34.92 -7.68
N LEU A 51 30.11 34.75 -7.36
CA LEU A 51 30.68 33.49 -6.90
C LEU A 51 30.04 33.06 -5.58
N ALA A 52 29.99 33.94 -4.57
CA ALA A 52 29.37 33.67 -3.28
C ALA A 52 27.90 33.28 -3.40
N ARG A 53 27.12 33.97 -4.25
CA ARG A 53 25.72 33.62 -4.53
C ARG A 53 25.60 32.22 -5.14
N ARG A 54 26.46 31.88 -6.10
CA ARG A 54 26.49 30.56 -6.74
C ARG A 54 26.85 29.46 -5.74
N VAL A 55 27.84 29.69 -4.87
CA VAL A 55 28.20 28.76 -3.78
C VAL A 55 27.00 28.50 -2.89
N GLY A 56 26.29 29.56 -2.47
CA GLY A 56 25.11 29.43 -1.62
C GLY A 56 23.99 28.60 -2.25
N VAL A 57 23.79 28.69 -3.56
CA VAL A 57 22.81 27.85 -4.29
C VAL A 57 23.23 26.38 -4.29
N ILE A 58 24.50 26.10 -4.60
CA ILE A 58 25.01 24.73 -4.65
C ILE A 58 24.99 24.09 -3.24
N ALA A 59 25.36 24.83 -2.20
CA ALA A 59 25.30 24.36 -0.83
C ALA A 59 23.87 24.01 -0.38
N ARG A 60 22.88 24.84 -0.74
CA ARG A 60 21.46 24.53 -0.48
C ARG A 60 21.01 23.28 -1.23
N ALA A 61 21.41 23.11 -2.48
CA ALA A 61 21.09 21.92 -3.27
C ALA A 61 21.72 20.65 -2.66
N ALA A 62 23.00 20.72 -2.24
CA ALA A 62 23.67 19.60 -1.57
C ALA A 62 22.96 19.19 -0.28
N LYS A 63 22.53 20.16 0.54
CA LYS A 63 21.78 19.91 1.78
C LYS A 63 20.41 19.27 1.53
N LEU A 64 19.72 19.64 0.44
CA LEU A 64 18.45 19.02 0.07
C LEU A 64 18.65 17.56 -0.39
N VAL A 65 19.71 17.30 -1.16
CA VAL A 65 20.07 15.94 -1.59
C VAL A 65 20.43 15.07 -0.38
N GLU A 66 21.21 15.59 0.56
CA GLU A 66 21.55 14.90 1.82
C GLU A 66 20.31 14.57 2.66
N ALA A 67 19.31 15.47 2.72
CA ALA A 67 18.09 15.24 3.49
C ALA A 67 17.16 14.18 2.89
N ILE A 68 17.22 13.96 1.58
CA ILE A 68 16.35 12.99 0.88
C ILE A 68 17.02 11.62 0.79
N ARG A 69 18.36 11.57 0.79
CA ARG A 69 19.15 10.34 0.67
C ARG A 69 18.73 9.20 1.62
N PRO A 70 18.53 9.41 2.94
CA PRO A 70 18.14 8.32 3.85
C PRO A 70 16.74 7.76 3.57
N ARG A 71 15.84 8.55 2.97
CA ARG A 71 14.48 8.10 2.64
C ARG A 71 14.48 7.16 1.45
N ILE A 72 15.30 7.48 0.46
CA ILE A 72 15.44 6.66 -0.75
C ILE A 72 16.23 5.38 -0.43
N GLU A 73 17.30 5.49 0.37
CA GLU A 73 18.03 4.31 0.86
C GLU A 73 17.15 3.40 1.75
N ALA A 74 16.18 3.98 2.48
CA ALA A 74 15.19 3.21 3.24
C ALA A 74 14.15 2.53 2.33
N GLU A 75 13.62 3.23 1.32
CA GLU A 75 12.69 2.66 0.33
C GLU A 75 13.33 1.50 -0.45
N ASP A 76 14.60 1.61 -0.83
CA ASP A 76 15.36 0.52 -1.46
C ASP A 76 15.62 -0.65 -0.49
N SER A 77 15.69 -0.40 0.83
CA SER A 77 15.86 -1.44 1.85
C SER A 77 14.56 -2.14 2.25
N GLU A 78 13.41 -1.48 2.08
CA GLU A 78 12.09 -2.02 2.41
C GLU A 78 11.59 -3.05 1.38
N GLU A 79 12.23 -3.17 0.21
CA GLU A 79 11.92 -4.24 -0.76
C GLU A 79 12.63 -5.57 -0.44
N ASP A 80 13.66 -5.57 0.42
CA ASP A 80 14.41 -6.79 0.78
C ASP A 80 13.97 -7.38 2.15
N GLU A 81 13.18 -6.63 2.93
CA GLU A 81 12.51 -7.14 4.13
C GLU A 81 11.10 -7.65 3.80
N MET A 82 11.02 -8.64 2.90
CA MET A 82 9.99 -9.67 3.04
C MET A 82 10.30 -10.44 4.33
N GLY A 83 9.95 -9.83 5.47
CA GLY A 83 10.11 -10.37 6.80
C GLY A 83 9.55 -11.77 6.83
N GLY A 84 10.44 -12.76 6.70
CA GLY A 84 10.14 -14.16 6.81
C GLY A 84 9.63 -14.38 8.21
N ARG A 85 8.30 -14.26 8.41
CA ARG A 85 7.65 -14.86 9.57
C ARG A 85 8.15 -16.30 9.54
N SER A 86 8.95 -16.66 10.54
CA SER A 86 9.42 -18.03 10.70
C SER A 86 8.17 -18.91 10.62
N TYR A 87 8.08 -19.72 9.57
CA TYR A 87 6.93 -20.57 9.37
C TYR A 87 6.81 -21.51 10.56
N ASP A 88 5.81 -21.28 11.42
CA ASP A 88 5.46 -22.19 12.51
C ASP A 88 4.30 -23.09 12.02
N PRO A 89 4.56 -24.38 11.77
CA PRO A 89 3.52 -25.31 11.35
C PRO A 89 2.42 -25.47 12.42
N GLU A 90 2.73 -25.31 13.71
CA GLU A 90 1.73 -25.42 14.77
C GLU A 90 0.80 -24.20 14.79
N GLU A 91 1.34 -22.98 14.64
CA GLU A 91 0.53 -21.77 14.50
C GLU A 91 -0.35 -21.84 13.26
N THR A 92 0.19 -22.33 12.15
CA THR A 92 -0.56 -22.52 10.91
C THR A 92 -1.74 -23.47 11.11
N GLU A 93 -1.54 -24.59 11.78
CA GLU A 93 -2.61 -25.55 12.06
C GLU A 93 -3.65 -25.00 13.04
N ARG A 94 -3.24 -24.21 14.05
CA ARG A 94 -4.17 -23.51 14.95
C ARG A 94 -5.04 -22.51 14.19
N VAL A 95 -4.44 -21.73 13.29
CA VAL A 95 -5.16 -20.77 12.45
C VAL A 95 -6.14 -21.49 11.51
N ARG A 96 -5.72 -22.62 10.93
CA ARG A 96 -6.55 -23.46 10.07
C ARG A 96 -7.76 -24.02 10.83
N ALA A 97 -7.54 -24.64 11.99
CA ALA A 97 -8.62 -25.18 12.82
C ALA A 97 -9.61 -24.09 13.25
N ARG A 98 -9.11 -22.89 13.58
CA ARG A 98 -9.95 -21.73 13.91
C ARG A 98 -10.79 -21.27 12.72
N LEU A 99 -10.21 -21.29 11.52
CA LEU A 99 -10.92 -20.91 10.30
C LEU A 99 -12.01 -21.92 9.96
N GLU A 100 -11.70 -23.22 10.02
CA GLU A 100 -12.66 -24.31 9.78
C GLU A 100 -13.85 -24.22 10.75
N ALA A 101 -13.60 -24.08 12.06
CA ALA A 101 -14.67 -23.87 13.05
C ALA A 101 -15.46 -22.57 12.83
N SER A 102 -14.86 -21.55 12.21
CA SER A 102 -15.58 -20.34 11.83
C SER A 102 -16.51 -20.56 10.64
N CYS A 103 -16.04 -21.31 9.63
CA CYS A 103 -16.83 -21.68 8.47
C CYS A 103 -18.04 -22.55 8.86
N GLU A 104 -17.82 -23.58 9.68
CA GLU A 104 -18.91 -24.47 10.15
C GLU A 104 -20.01 -23.69 10.90
N ARG A 105 -19.61 -22.71 11.74
CA ARG A 105 -20.58 -21.83 12.42
C ARG A 105 -21.35 -20.95 11.44
N MET A 106 -20.69 -20.42 10.40
CA MET A 106 -21.38 -19.62 9.37
C MET A 106 -22.36 -20.48 8.58
N ASP A 107 -21.98 -21.70 8.19
CA ASP A 107 -22.85 -22.61 7.46
C ASP A 107 -24.08 -23.01 8.28
N ALA A 108 -23.90 -23.30 9.58
CA ALA A 108 -25.02 -23.57 10.48
C ALA A 108 -25.99 -22.38 10.57
N LEU A 109 -25.49 -21.15 10.68
CA LEU A 109 -26.32 -19.94 10.72
C LEU A 109 -27.05 -19.70 9.39
N LEU A 110 -26.40 -19.99 8.27
CA LEU A 110 -27.03 -19.88 6.95
C LEU A 110 -28.14 -20.90 6.78
N GLU A 111 -27.95 -22.13 7.26
CA GLU A 111 -28.96 -23.16 7.18
C GLU A 111 -30.19 -22.83 8.04
N ILE A 112 -29.99 -22.33 9.27
CA ILE A 112 -31.07 -21.81 10.11
C ILE A 112 -31.84 -20.69 9.41
N LYS A 113 -31.13 -19.74 8.79
CA LYS A 113 -31.80 -18.64 8.06
C LYS A 113 -32.57 -19.14 6.85
N ARG A 114 -32.06 -20.15 6.12
CA ARG A 114 -32.76 -20.77 4.99
C ARG A 114 -34.01 -21.48 5.46
N SER A 115 -33.96 -22.24 6.57
CA SER A 115 -35.13 -22.91 7.11
C SER A 115 -36.19 -21.93 7.59
N GLU A 116 -35.79 -20.86 8.29
CA GLU A 116 -36.71 -19.79 8.70
C GLU A 116 -37.34 -19.08 7.49
N ALA A 117 -36.57 -18.82 6.44
CA ALA A 117 -37.09 -18.20 5.22
C ALA A 117 -38.09 -19.13 4.50
N ALA A 118 -37.78 -20.43 4.42
CA ALA A 118 -38.67 -21.43 3.86
C ALA A 118 -39.97 -21.58 4.68
N GLU A 119 -39.89 -21.51 6.00
CA GLU A 119 -41.06 -21.55 6.88
C GLU A 119 -41.93 -20.29 6.75
N ARG A 120 -41.31 -19.10 6.71
CA ARG A 120 -42.02 -17.84 6.41
C ARG A 120 -42.72 -17.89 5.06
N GLN A 121 -42.06 -18.48 4.05
CA GLN A 121 -42.67 -18.66 2.73
C GLN A 121 -43.86 -19.61 2.77
N ARG A 122 -43.75 -20.74 3.49
CA ARG A 122 -44.87 -21.69 3.68
C ARG A 122 -46.06 -21.02 4.38
N LEU A 123 -45.82 -20.28 5.46
CA LEU A 123 -46.86 -19.55 6.19
C LEU A 123 -47.49 -18.44 5.33
N ALA A 124 -46.71 -17.76 4.48
CA ALA A 124 -47.22 -16.77 3.53
C ALA A 124 -48.08 -17.40 2.41
N THR A 125 -47.74 -18.63 1.98
CA THR A 125 -48.55 -19.37 0.98
C THR A 125 -49.78 -20.06 1.58
N ALA A 126 -49.83 -20.28 2.89
CA ALA A 126 -50.95 -20.90 3.61
C ALA A 126 -52.04 -19.89 4.03
N GLY A 127 -52.26 -18.84 3.22
CA GLY A 127 -53.29 -17.82 3.46
C GLY A 127 -54.69 -18.39 3.73
N PRO A 128 -55.59 -17.61 4.37
CA PRO A 128 -56.69 -18.12 5.18
C PRO A 128 -57.76 -18.82 4.34
N GLY A 129 -57.94 -20.13 4.56
CA GLY A 129 -58.98 -20.89 3.87
C GLY A 129 -59.24 -22.23 4.53
N ASP A 130 -60.14 -22.25 5.52
CA ASP A 130 -61.25 -23.20 5.59
C ASP A 130 -62.11 -22.89 6.81
N ALA A 131 -63.17 -22.11 6.62
CA ALA A 131 -64.31 -22.09 7.52
C ALA A 131 -65.43 -22.90 6.84
N PRO A 132 -66.02 -23.91 7.50
CA PRO A 132 -67.02 -24.75 6.87
C PRO A 132 -68.28 -23.93 6.61
N ALA A 133 -68.77 -23.99 5.37
CA ALA A 133 -70.02 -23.39 4.94
C ALA A 133 -71.18 -23.87 5.83
N SER A 134 -71.59 -23.03 6.78
CA SER A 134 -72.78 -23.26 7.60
C SER A 134 -73.93 -22.52 6.95
N ALA A 135 -74.86 -23.32 6.46
CA ALA A 135 -76.06 -22.99 5.71
C ALA A 135 -76.78 -21.71 6.15
N SER A 136 -77.15 -20.89 5.16
CA SER A 136 -78.25 -19.96 5.27
C SER A 136 -79.54 -20.73 5.57
N ALA A 137 -80.14 -20.46 6.73
CA ALA A 137 -81.55 -20.77 6.98
C ALA A 137 -82.33 -19.45 6.92
N GLU A 138 -83.05 -19.28 5.83
CA GLU A 138 -84.21 -18.40 5.74
C GLU A 138 -85.29 -18.87 6.73
N SER A 139 -85.98 -17.93 7.40
CA SER A 139 -87.38 -18.03 7.85
C SER A 139 -87.75 -16.69 8.52
N SER A 140 -88.43 -15.77 7.83
CA SER A 140 -89.91 -15.66 7.76
C SER A 140 -90.60 -15.47 9.10
N GLY A 141 -91.36 -14.37 9.21
CA GLY A 141 -92.47 -14.22 10.17
C GLY A 141 -92.57 -12.85 10.81
#